data_AF-A0A1H9PT90-F1
#
_entry.id   AF-A0A1H9PT90-F1
#
_cell.length_a   1.000
_cell.length_b   1.000
_cell.length_c   1.000
_cell.angle_alpha   90.00
_cell.angle_beta   90.00
_cell.angle_gamma   90.00
#
_symmetry.space_group_name_H-M   'P 1'
#
loop_
_entity.id
_entity.type
_entity.pdbx_description
1 polymer ?
#
loop_
_entity_poly.entity_id
_entity_poly.type
_entity_poly.pdbx_seq_one_letter_code
_entity_poly.pdbx_strand_id
1 'polypeptide(L)'
;MIKWIPIIIMMILALIFGGIGIFFFRKNRRSQLCTQHILGTVVKYSTSDTRAPIVEYIVEGKKYRKALKYTVVITTSNPFNSVKTTSEDLLAPKLRIRNNSAISFNTLMQDTFPLGSQMNVYYRPDKPKEAFVERYVKDYLGTIFLIGAGIIIFTAILLSVIL
;
A
#
# COMPACT_ATOMS: atom_id res chain seq x y z
N MET A 1 -12.23 -1.59 45.79
CA MET A 1 -13.02 -1.47 44.54
C MET A 1 -12.23 -0.82 43.38
N ILE A 2 -11.35 0.17 43.63
CA ILE A 2 -10.54 0.86 42.58
C ILE A 2 -9.52 -0.03 41.85
N LYS A 3 -9.05 -1.11 42.48
CA LYS A 3 -7.97 -1.99 41.97
C LYS A 3 -8.24 -2.59 40.57
N TRP A 4 -9.49 -2.80 40.19
CA TRP A 4 -9.86 -3.39 38.89
C TRP A 4 -9.91 -2.39 37.73
N ILE A 5 -9.98 -1.09 38.02
CA ILE A 5 -10.03 -0.02 37.03
C ILE A 5 -8.83 -0.08 36.06
N PRO A 6 -7.56 -0.20 36.50
CA PRO A 6 -6.44 -0.31 35.57
C PRO A 6 -6.53 -1.53 34.65
N ILE A 7 -7.02 -2.67 35.13
CA ILE A 7 -7.20 -3.90 34.33
C ILE A 7 -8.23 -3.67 33.23
N ILE A 8 -9.35 -3.01 33.55
CA ILE A 8 -10.40 -2.68 32.59
C ILE A 8 -9.86 -1.73 31.52
N ILE A 9 -9.08 -0.72 31.90
CA ILE A 9 -8.45 0.23 30.96
C ILE A 9 -7.48 -0.50 30.02
N MET A 10 -6.64 -1.39 30.54
CA MET A 10 -5.71 -2.18 29.73
C MET A 10 -6.43 -3.09 28.73
N MET A 11 -7.54 -3.72 29.14
CA MET A 11 -8.36 -4.54 28.24
C MET A 11 -8.98 -3.74 27.10
N ILE A 12 -9.47 -2.53 27.38
CA ILE A 12 -10.00 -1.63 26.33
C ILE A 12 -8.87 -1.24 25.36
N LEU A 13 -7.69 -0.90 25.88
CA LEU A 13 -6.53 -0.57 25.05
C LEU A 13 -6.09 -1.74 24.16
N ALA A 14 -6.08 -2.96 24.71
CA ALA A 14 -5.77 -4.18 23.96
C ALA A 14 -6.75 -4.43 22.81
N LEU A 15 -8.05 -4.21 23.03
CA LEU A 15 -9.06 -4.33 21.97
C LEU A 15 -8.85 -3.33 20.85
N ILE A 16 -8.50 -2.08 21.16
CA ILE A 16 -8.19 -1.06 20.16
C ILE A 16 -6.96 -1.46 19.34
N PHE A 17 -5.87 -1.84 20.01
CA PHE A 17 -4.63 -2.28 19.34
C PHE A 17 -4.86 -3.53 18.49
N GLY A 18 -5.58 -4.51 19.02
CA GLY A 18 -5.94 -5.74 18.31
C GLY A 18 -6.81 -5.46 17.08
N GLY A 19 -7.81 -4.60 17.20
CA GLY A 19 -8.67 -4.21 16.08
C GLY A 19 -7.89 -3.53 14.95
N ILE A 20 -7.02 -2.58 15.28
CA ILE A 20 -6.12 -1.93 14.32
C ILE A 20 -5.18 -2.97 13.67
N GLY A 21 -4.58 -3.84 14.48
CA GLY A 21 -3.70 -4.92 14.01
C GLY A 21 -4.38 -5.85 13.01
N ILE A 22 -5.59 -6.33 13.32
CA ILE A 22 -6.40 -7.19 12.43
C ILE A 22 -6.73 -6.47 11.12
N PHE A 23 -7.11 -5.19 11.17
CA PHE A 23 -7.43 -4.41 9.98
C PHE A 23 -6.25 -4.32 9.03
N PHE A 24 -5.07 -3.93 9.53
CA PHE A 24 -3.84 -3.85 8.74
C PHE A 24 -3.38 -5.23 8.26
N PHE A 25 -3.48 -6.27 9.09
CA PHE A 25 -3.11 -7.63 8.72
C PHE A 25 -3.98 -8.17 7.58
N ARG A 26 -5.30 -7.94 7.62
CA ARG A 26 -6.22 -8.31 6.53
C ARG A 26 -5.89 -7.58 5.23
N LYS A 27 -5.53 -6.30 5.30
CA LYS A 27 -5.11 -5.51 4.15
C LYS A 27 -3.85 -6.10 3.52
N ASN A 28 -2.85 -6.43 4.34
CA ASN A 28 -1.57 -6.97 3.91
C ASN A 28 -1.67 -8.40 3.35
N ARG A 29 -2.57 -9.23 3.88
CA ARG A 29 -2.79 -10.61 3.44
C ARG A 29 -3.22 -10.71 1.98
N ARG A 30 -4.04 -9.76 1.47
CA ARG A 30 -4.48 -9.77 0.06
C ARG A 30 -3.32 -9.73 -0.92
N SER A 31 -2.29 -8.96 -0.60
CA SER A 31 -1.08 -8.86 -1.41
C SER A 31 -0.11 -10.03 -1.22
N GLN A 32 -0.08 -10.66 -0.04
CA GLN A 32 0.73 -11.88 0.20
C GLN A 32 0.24 -13.09 -0.61
N LEU A 33 -1.04 -13.13 -0.97
CA LEU A 33 -1.63 -14.19 -1.78
C LEU A 33 -1.24 -14.10 -3.27
N CYS A 34 -0.65 -12.99 -3.71
CA CYS A 34 -0.16 -12.83 -5.07
C CYS A 34 1.28 -13.36 -5.16
N THR A 35 1.41 -14.67 -5.34
CA THR A 35 2.71 -15.36 -5.30
C THR A 35 3.38 -15.42 -6.67
N GLN A 36 2.59 -15.37 -7.75
CA GLN A 36 3.11 -15.45 -9.11
C GLN A 36 3.23 -14.06 -9.73
N HIS A 37 4.16 -13.93 -10.67
CA HIS A 37 4.42 -12.69 -11.38
C HIS A 37 4.53 -12.95 -12.89
N ILE A 38 4.13 -11.96 -13.67
CA ILE A 38 4.18 -12.00 -15.13
C ILE A 38 4.45 -10.60 -15.68
N LEU A 39 5.15 -10.53 -16.81
CA LEU A 39 5.34 -9.28 -17.52
C LEU A 39 4.05 -8.90 -18.24
N GLY A 40 3.49 -7.76 -17.85
CA GLY A 40 2.39 -7.12 -18.55
C GLY A 40 2.86 -5.92 -19.36
N THR A 41 2.02 -5.44 -20.27
CA THR A 41 2.32 -4.31 -21.15
C THR A 41 1.46 -3.10 -20.78
N VAL A 42 2.05 -1.90 -20.74
CA VAL A 42 1.29 -0.66 -20.53
C VAL A 42 0.48 -0.33 -21.79
N VAL A 43 -0.86 -0.38 -21.67
CA VAL A 43 -1.78 -0.16 -22.81
C VAL A 43 -2.43 1.21 -22.75
N LYS A 44 -2.70 1.73 -21.55
CA LYS A 44 -3.40 3.00 -21.33
C LYS A 44 -2.96 3.66 -20.04
N TYR A 45 -3.43 4.89 -19.81
CA TYR A 45 -3.32 5.59 -18.54
C TYR A 45 -4.71 5.78 -17.93
N SER A 46 -4.79 5.74 -16.60
CA SER A 46 -6.03 6.03 -15.88
C SER A 46 -6.47 7.48 -16.08
N THR A 47 -7.78 7.73 -16.06
CA THR A 47 -8.35 9.09 -16.11
C THR A 47 -8.40 9.76 -14.74
N SER A 48 -8.02 9.04 -13.66
CA SER A 48 -7.96 9.56 -12.29
C SER A 48 -6.81 10.57 -12.09
N ASP A 49 -6.83 11.30 -10.97
CA ASP A 49 -5.83 12.33 -10.61
C ASP A 49 -4.36 11.88 -10.78
N THR A 50 -4.08 10.59 -10.57
CA THR A 50 -2.74 10.01 -10.65
C THR A 50 -2.33 9.50 -12.03
N ARG A 51 -3.15 9.67 -13.08
CA ARG A 51 -2.95 9.15 -14.46
C ARG A 51 -2.10 7.88 -14.57
N ALA A 52 -2.35 6.94 -13.67
CA ALA A 52 -1.42 5.84 -13.46
C ALA A 52 -1.45 4.87 -14.65
N PRO A 53 -0.33 4.24 -15.03
CA PRO A 53 -0.30 3.30 -16.12
C PRO A 53 -1.21 2.10 -15.85
N ILE A 54 -1.95 1.69 -16.88
CA ILE A 54 -2.81 0.51 -16.91
C ILE A 54 -2.09 -0.57 -17.70
N VAL A 55 -1.74 -1.63 -16.98
CA VAL A 55 -1.00 -2.77 -17.50
C VAL A 55 -1.99 -3.88 -17.88
N GLU A 56 -1.87 -4.38 -19.11
CA GLU A 56 -2.56 -5.58 -19.59
C GLU A 56 -1.63 -6.79 -19.50
N TYR A 57 -2.15 -7.92 -19.01
CA TYR A 57 -1.41 -9.17 -18.88
C TYR A 57 -2.33 -10.35 -19.21
N ILE A 58 -1.75 -11.47 -19.61
CA ILE A 58 -2.47 -12.66 -20.07
C ILE A 58 -2.18 -13.82 -19.12
N VAL A 59 -3.23 -14.41 -18.56
CA VAL A 59 -3.13 -15.63 -17.73
C VAL A 59 -4.05 -16.67 -18.37
N GLU A 60 -3.50 -17.83 -18.74
CA GLU A 60 -4.25 -18.93 -19.37
C GLU A 60 -5.09 -18.49 -20.58
N GLY A 61 -4.53 -17.63 -21.44
CA GLY A 61 -5.21 -17.09 -22.62
C GLY A 61 -6.27 -16.02 -22.35
N LYS A 62 -6.55 -15.69 -21.08
CA LYS A 62 -7.47 -14.60 -20.70
C LYS A 62 -6.72 -13.31 -20.42
N LYS A 63 -7.21 -12.21 -21.00
CA LYS A 63 -6.66 -10.87 -20.79
C LYS A 63 -7.21 -10.24 -19.53
N TYR A 64 -6.32 -9.69 -18.72
CA TYR A 64 -6.63 -8.95 -17.50
C TYR A 64 -5.94 -7.59 -17.54
N ARG A 65 -6.53 -6.61 -16.85
CA ARG A 65 -6.01 -5.25 -16.78
C ARG A 65 -5.91 -4.79 -15.34
N LYS A 66 -4.81 -4.12 -15.01
CA LYS A 66 -4.62 -3.52 -13.69
C LYS A 66 -3.90 -2.19 -13.79
N ALA A 67 -4.45 -1.19 -13.11
CA ALA A 67 -3.78 0.10 -12.92
C ALA A 67 -2.76 0.01 -11.78
N LEU A 68 -1.62 0.66 -11.96
CA LEU A 68 -0.68 0.96 -10.88
C LEU A 68 -1.38 1.84 -9.82
N LYS A 69 -1.17 1.53 -8.54
CA LYS A 69 -1.81 2.26 -7.43
C LYS A 69 -0.77 2.77 -6.45
N TYR A 70 -0.85 4.08 -6.17
CA TYR A 70 -0.02 4.75 -5.16
C TYR A 70 -0.75 4.81 -3.81
N THR A 71 -0.01 4.66 -2.71
CA THR A 71 -0.60 4.72 -1.36
C THR A 71 -0.80 6.17 -0.93
N VAL A 72 0.18 7.02 -1.21
CA VAL A 72 0.13 8.46 -0.93
C VAL A 72 0.74 9.20 -2.12
N VAL A 73 0.07 10.25 -2.56
CA VAL A 73 0.55 11.17 -3.59
C VAL A 73 0.73 12.52 -2.93
N ILE A 74 1.96 12.99 -2.84
CA ILE A 74 2.27 14.32 -2.34
C ILE A 74 2.72 15.17 -3.50
N THR A 75 1.90 16.16 -3.84
CA THR A 75 2.22 17.17 -4.85
C THR A 75 2.64 18.44 -4.16
N THR A 76 3.86 18.90 -4.43
CA THR A 76 4.35 20.18 -3.92
C THR A 76 4.63 21.08 -5.12
N SER A 77 3.86 22.16 -5.27
CA SER A 77 4.08 23.18 -6.29
C SER A 77 4.82 24.37 -5.70
N ASN A 78 5.99 24.70 -6.25
CA ASN A 78 6.72 25.92 -5.89
C ASN A 78 6.58 26.94 -7.02
N PRO A 79 5.78 28.02 -6.86
CA PRO A 79 5.61 29.03 -7.91
C PRO A 79 6.85 29.91 -8.15
N PHE A 80 7.78 29.98 -7.20
CA PHE A 80 8.91 30.92 -7.21
C PHE A 80 10.27 30.29 -7.58
N ASN A 81 10.33 29.00 -7.89
CA ASN A 81 11.59 28.34 -8.21
C ASN A 81 11.41 27.35 -9.37
N SER A 82 12.32 27.37 -10.35
CA SER A 82 12.33 26.46 -11.49
C SER A 82 12.76 25.06 -11.06
N VAL A 83 11.92 24.39 -10.29
CA VAL A 83 12.19 23.02 -9.91
C VAL A 83 11.93 22.14 -11.14
N LYS A 84 12.96 21.41 -11.59
CA LYS A 84 12.75 20.27 -12.49
C LYS A 84 11.80 19.29 -11.81
N THR A 85 10.82 18.77 -12.54
CA THR A 85 9.89 17.75 -12.04
C THR A 85 10.67 16.46 -11.81
N THR A 86 11.32 16.35 -10.64
CA THR A 86 12.05 15.15 -10.23
C THR A 86 11.15 14.37 -9.29
N SER A 87 10.84 13.14 -9.68
CA SER A 87 10.34 12.13 -8.77
C SER A 87 11.52 11.28 -8.35
N GLU A 88 11.76 11.19 -7.05
CA GLU A 88 12.94 10.47 -6.52
C GLU A 88 12.82 8.95 -6.75
N ASP A 89 11.59 8.44 -6.84
CA ASP A 89 11.28 7.04 -7.19
C ASP A 89 9.77 6.91 -7.55
N LEU A 90 9.45 6.62 -8.82
CA LEU A 90 8.07 6.45 -9.30
C LEU A 90 7.47 5.08 -8.98
N LEU A 91 8.29 4.15 -8.50
CA LEU A 91 7.90 2.85 -7.99
C LEU A 91 7.81 2.85 -6.45
N ALA A 92 8.18 3.96 -5.79
CA ALA A 92 8.03 4.10 -4.35
C ALA A 92 6.54 4.17 -3.93
N PRO A 93 6.20 3.66 -2.74
CA PRO A 93 4.83 3.66 -2.22
C PRO A 93 4.31 5.08 -1.93
N LYS A 94 5.23 6.01 -1.67
CA LYS A 94 4.97 7.43 -1.50
C LYS A 94 5.45 8.15 -2.76
N LEU A 95 4.50 8.48 -3.62
CA LEU A 95 4.77 9.25 -4.82
C LEU A 95 4.98 10.71 -4.40
N ARG A 96 6.25 11.15 -4.38
CA ARG A 96 6.61 12.54 -4.16
C ARG A 96 6.80 13.21 -5.51
N ILE A 97 6.00 14.23 -5.76
CA ILE A 97 6.03 14.98 -7.01
C ILE A 97 6.26 16.43 -6.67
N ARG A 98 7.36 16.96 -7.19
CA ARG A 98 7.62 18.39 -7.15
C ARG A 98 7.22 18.96 -8.50
N ASN A 99 6.15 19.73 -8.53
CA ASN A 99 5.58 20.23 -9.77
C ASN A 99 5.96 21.69 -10.01
N ASN A 100 6.20 22.04 -11.27
CA ASN A 100 6.26 23.41 -11.76
C ASN A 100 5.10 23.60 -12.74
N SER A 101 4.59 24.83 -12.90
CA SER A 101 3.54 25.17 -13.86
C SER A 101 3.84 24.76 -15.31
N ALA A 102 5.12 24.51 -15.64
CA ALA A 102 5.56 24.18 -17.01
C ALA A 102 5.41 22.71 -17.44
N ILE A 103 5.25 21.73 -16.52
CA ILE A 103 5.26 20.31 -16.86
C ILE A 103 4.04 19.63 -16.23
N SER A 104 3.17 19.04 -17.06
CA SER A 104 1.97 18.35 -16.55
C SER A 104 2.32 16.98 -15.96
N PHE A 105 1.58 16.55 -14.93
CA PHE A 105 1.68 15.21 -14.36
C PHE A 105 1.65 14.08 -15.42
N ASN A 106 0.96 14.32 -16.54
CA ASN A 106 0.83 13.38 -17.64
C ASN A 106 2.16 13.05 -18.32
N THR A 107 3.04 14.04 -18.50
CA THR A 107 4.30 13.83 -19.22
C THR A 107 5.24 12.99 -18.39
N LEU A 108 5.35 13.24 -17.07
CA LEU A 108 6.19 12.44 -16.17
C LEU A 108 5.87 10.93 -16.19
N MET A 109 4.58 10.59 -16.13
CA MET A 109 4.14 9.18 -16.19
C MET A 109 4.38 8.55 -17.56
N GLN A 110 4.19 9.31 -18.64
CA GLN A 110 4.43 8.85 -20.01
C GLN A 110 5.92 8.68 -20.32
N ASP A 111 6.77 9.58 -19.82
CA ASP A 111 8.22 9.54 -19.99
C ASP A 111 8.83 8.34 -19.26
N THR A 112 8.28 7.98 -18.09
CA THR A 112 8.79 6.88 -17.28
C THR A 112 8.22 5.53 -17.70
N PHE A 113 6.92 5.46 -17.99
CA PHE A 113 6.22 4.23 -18.35
C PHE A 113 5.58 4.39 -19.73
N PRO A 114 6.37 4.45 -20.82
CA PRO A 114 5.82 4.68 -22.14
C PRO A 114 4.84 3.58 -22.55
N LEU A 115 3.94 3.89 -23.47
CA LEU A 115 3.02 2.92 -24.05
C LEU A 115 3.81 1.76 -24.67
N GLY A 116 3.43 0.53 -24.36
CA GLY A 116 4.15 -0.66 -24.80
C GLY A 116 5.31 -1.08 -23.89
N SER A 117 5.67 -0.28 -22.88
CA SER A 117 6.65 -0.70 -21.87
C SER A 117 6.15 -1.91 -21.07
N GLN A 118 7.08 -2.72 -20.60
CA GLN A 118 6.77 -3.89 -19.78
C GLN A 118 6.86 -3.53 -18.30
N MET A 119 5.90 -4.02 -17.52
CA MET A 119 5.88 -3.88 -16.07
C MET A 119 5.56 -5.21 -15.41
N ASN A 120 6.15 -5.47 -14.25
CA ASN A 120 5.87 -6.69 -13.53
C ASN A 120 4.49 -6.64 -12.85
N VAL A 121 3.65 -7.64 -13.11
CA VAL A 121 2.33 -7.79 -12.51
C VAL A 121 2.32 -9.03 -11.64
N TYR A 122 2.11 -8.82 -10.35
CA TYR A 122 1.92 -9.90 -9.39
C TYR A 122 0.45 -10.22 -9.29
N TYR A 123 0.10 -11.50 -9.42
CA TYR A 123 -1.28 -11.95 -9.38
C TYR A 123 -1.42 -13.20 -8.51
N ARG A 124 -2.66 -13.43 -8.07
CA ARG A 124 -3.03 -14.66 -7.39
C ARG A 124 -3.40 -15.75 -8.42
N PRO A 125 -2.75 -16.93 -8.41
CA PRO A 125 -3.04 -17.99 -9.38
C PRO A 125 -4.51 -18.45 -9.34
N ASP A 126 -5.09 -18.63 -8.15
CA ASP A 126 -6.51 -19.03 -8.00
C ASP A 126 -7.50 -17.98 -8.53
N LYS A 127 -7.08 -16.70 -8.56
CA LYS A 127 -7.96 -15.57 -8.91
C LYS A 127 -7.16 -14.45 -9.56
N PRO A 128 -6.86 -14.56 -10.87
CA PRO A 128 -5.98 -13.62 -11.57
C PRO A 128 -6.43 -12.16 -11.52
N LYS A 129 -7.74 -11.89 -11.37
CA LYS A 129 -8.29 -10.53 -11.19
C LYS A 129 -7.69 -9.80 -9.97
N GLU A 130 -7.29 -10.54 -8.94
CA GLU A 130 -6.58 -10.02 -7.78
C GLU A 130 -5.09 -9.93 -8.11
N ALA A 131 -4.72 -8.80 -8.70
CA ALA A 131 -3.35 -8.47 -9.07
C ALA A 131 -2.96 -7.04 -8.67
N PHE A 132 -1.66 -6.78 -8.61
CA PHE A 132 -1.06 -5.46 -8.48
C PHE A 132 0.17 -5.32 -9.39
N VAL A 133 0.40 -4.09 -9.86
CA VAL A 133 1.54 -3.72 -10.68
C VAL A 133 2.64 -3.22 -9.75
N GLU A 134 3.86 -3.74 -9.90
CA GLU A 134 5.10 -3.33 -9.20
C GLU A 134 4.92 -2.59 -7.86
N ARG A 135 4.69 -3.39 -6.82
CA ARG A 135 5.41 -3.43 -5.52
C ARG A 135 4.55 -4.20 -4.53
N TYR A 136 5.13 -5.18 -3.86
CA TYR A 136 4.66 -5.60 -2.55
C TYR A 136 5.65 -5.11 -1.49
N VAL A 137 5.19 -4.20 -0.63
CA VAL A 137 5.92 -3.86 0.60
C VAL A 137 5.31 -4.71 1.69
N LYS A 138 6.09 -5.59 2.32
CA LYS A 138 5.64 -6.26 3.54
C LYS A 138 5.38 -5.19 4.58
N ASP A 139 4.10 -4.92 4.84
CA ASP A 139 3.68 -4.02 5.91
C ASP A 139 3.65 -4.80 7.23
N TYR A 140 4.60 -4.52 8.11
CA TYR A 140 4.71 -5.17 9.42
C TYR A 140 3.86 -4.46 10.49
N LEU A 141 3.24 -3.31 10.19
CA LEU A 141 2.46 -2.54 11.17
C LEU A 141 1.36 -3.40 11.80
N GLY A 142 0.60 -4.13 10.97
CA GLY A 142 -0.45 -5.02 11.47
C GLY A 142 0.07 -6.07 12.44
N THR A 143 1.22 -6.68 12.14
CA THR A 143 1.87 -7.67 13.02
C THR A 143 2.35 -7.03 14.33
N ILE A 144 2.92 -5.83 14.28
CA ILE A 144 3.39 -5.08 15.46
C ILE A 144 2.22 -4.75 16.39
N PHE A 145 1.11 -4.26 15.85
CA PHE A 145 -0.10 -3.95 16.63
C PHE A 145 -0.69 -5.20 17.30
N LEU A 146 -0.68 -6.35 16.61
CA LEU A 146 -1.13 -7.63 17.17
C LEU A 146 -0.21 -8.12 18.31
N ILE A 147 1.11 -8.03 18.14
CA ILE A 147 2.08 -8.39 19.19
C ILE A 147 1.90 -7.46 20.39
N GLY A 148 1.77 -6.14 20.16
CA GLY A 148 1.51 -5.17 21.20
C GLY A 148 0.23 -5.45 21.99
N ALA A 149 -0.86 -5.80 21.31
CA ALA A 149 -2.09 -6.23 21.97
C ALA A 149 -1.87 -7.47 22.86
N GLY A 150 -1.10 -8.45 22.37
CA GLY A 150 -0.74 -9.65 23.14
C GLY A 150 0.05 -9.33 24.42
N ILE A 151 1.00 -8.40 24.36
CA ILE A 151 1.78 -7.95 25.52
C ILE A 151 0.89 -7.24 26.54
N ILE A 152 -0.05 -6.39 26.10
CA ILE A 152 -0.99 -5.70 27.00
C ILE A 152 -1.91 -6.70 27.71
N ILE A 153 -2.40 -7.72 27.00
CA ILE A 153 -3.22 -8.78 27.59
C ILE A 153 -2.40 -9.58 28.61
N PHE A 154 -1.17 -9.97 28.26
CA PHE A 154 -0.31 -10.74 29.15
C PHE A 154 0.01 -9.98 30.45
N THR A 155 0.35 -8.69 30.34
CA THR A 155 0.61 -7.83 31.50
C THR A 155 -0.64 -7.59 32.35
N ALA A 156 -1.83 -7.46 31.74
CA ALA A 156 -3.10 -7.37 32.48
C ALA A 156 -3.40 -8.66 33.26
N ILE A 157 -3.11 -9.83 32.68
CA ILE A 157 -3.28 -11.13 33.35
C ILE A 157 -2.30 -11.24 34.53
N LEU A 158 -1.02 -10.95 34.33
CA LEU A 158 -0.03 -10.93 35.41
C LEU A 158 -0.45 -10.01 36.56
N LEU A 159 -0.89 -8.80 36.24
CA LEU A 159 -1.37 -7.85 37.24
C LEU A 159 -2.57 -8.39 38.01
N SER A 160 -3.49 -9.10 37.33
CA SER A 160 -4.67 -9.71 37.98
C SER A 160 -4.33 -10.83 38.95
N VAL A 161 -3.24 -11.57 38.72
CA VAL A 161 -2.78 -12.65 39.62
C VAL A 161 -2.11 -12.09 40.87
N ILE A 162 -1.50 -10.91 40.77
CA ILE A 162 -0.75 -10.25 41.86
C ILE A 162 -1.68 -9.45 42.81
N LEU A 163 -2.84 -9.00 42.34
CA LEU A 163 -3.62 -7.90 42.94
C LEU A 163 -4.68 -8.29 43.96
#